data_AF-A0A645JIG9-F1
#
_entry.id   AF-A0A645JIG9-F1
#
_cell.length_a   1.000
_cell.length_b   1.000
_cell.length_c   1.000
_cell.angle_alpha   90.00
_cell.angle_beta   90.00
_cell.angle_gamma   90.00
#
_symmetry.space_group_name_H-M   'P 1'
#
loop_
_entity.id
_entity.type
_entity.pdbx_description
1 polymer ?
#
loop_
_entity_poly.entity_id
_entity_poly.type
_entity_poly.pdbx_seq_one_letter_code
_entity_poly.pdbx_strand_id
1 'polypeptide(L)' 'MIDRDISFGYEGAVYSEVKAAACRQGMDTRMINFIAGISGRDITMENIREMYELLEKKAKGEEIEEIQFTGLRWK' A
#
# COMPACT_ATOMS: atom_id res chain seq x y z
N MET A 1 1.49 0.37 -4.04
CA MET A 1 1.07 -0.94 -4.57
C MET A 1 -0.24 -1.33 -3.92
N ILE A 2 -1.14 -1.99 -4.66
CA ILE A 2 -2.39 -2.52 -4.12
C ILE A 2 -2.27 -4.04 -4.10
N ASP A 3 -2.31 -4.64 -2.91
CA ASP A 3 -2.29 -6.08 -2.73
C ASP A 3 -3.65 -6.55 -2.18
N ARG A 4 -4.08 -7.74 -2.62
CA ARG A 4 -5.31 -8.40 -2.15
C ARG A 4 -5.04 -9.52 -1.15
N ASP A 5 -3.78 -9.67 -0.79
CA ASP A 5 -3.22 -10.60 0.18
C ASP A 5 -2.40 -9.82 1.21
N ILE A 6 -2.10 -10.50 2.31
CA ILE A 6 -1.14 -10.03 3.31
C ILE A 6 -0.40 -11.23 3.86
N SER A 7 0.93 -11.12 3.94
CA SER A 7 1.75 -12.07 4.68
C SER A 7 1.76 -11.68 6.15
N PHE A 8 1.39 -12.58 7.06
CA PHE A 8 1.38 -12.26 8.50
C PHE A 8 2.77 -11.81 8.98
N GLY A 9 2.85 -10.60 9.53
CA GLY A 9 4.11 -9.98 9.97
C GLY A 9 4.90 -9.29 8.87
N TYR A 10 4.35 -9.22 7.65
CA TYR A 10 4.95 -8.63 6.46
C TYR A 10 3.90 -7.81 5.69
N GLU A 11 4.29 -7.38 4.50
CA GLU A 11 3.49 -6.71 3.47
C GLU A 11 2.84 -7.72 2.49
N GLY A 12 2.13 -7.20 1.49
CA GLY A 12 1.60 -7.99 0.38
C GLY A 12 2.70 -8.46 -0.58
N ALA A 13 2.45 -9.58 -1.26
CA ALA A 13 3.47 -10.25 -2.07
C ALA A 13 4.02 -9.36 -3.19
N VAL A 14 3.17 -8.61 -3.90
CA VAL A 14 3.61 -7.77 -5.02
C VAL A 14 4.41 -6.57 -4.52
N TYR A 15 4.02 -5.98 -3.39
CA TYR A 15 4.81 -4.92 -2.77
C TYR A 15 6.21 -5.40 -2.36
N SER A 16 6.34 -6.57 -1.73
CA SER A 16 7.66 -7.12 -1.37
C SER A 16 8.58 -7.27 -2.58
N GLU A 17 8.09 -7.84 -3.68
CA GLU A 17 8.88 -8.06 -4.89
C GLU A 17 9.32 -6.73 -5.52
N VAL A 18 8.41 -5.75 -5.61
CA VAL A 18 8.71 -4.44 -6.18
C VAL A 18 9.68 -3.64 -5.30
N LYS A 19 9.50 -3.69 -3.96
CA LYS A 19 10.40 -3.04 -3.00
C LYS A 19 11.81 -3.66 -3.07
N ALA A 20 11.91 -4.99 -3.13
CA ALA A 20 13.18 -5.68 -3.28
C ALA A 20 13.89 -5.32 -4.61
N ALA A 21 13.12 -5.23 -5.72
CA ALA A 21 13.66 -4.83 -7.01
C ALA A 21 14.18 -3.38 -7.00
N ALA A 22 13.42 -2.44 -6.43
CA ALA A 22 13.83 -1.05 -6.30
C ALA A 22 15.09 -0.91 -5.42
N CYS A 23 15.12 -1.59 -4.28
CA CYS A 23 16.28 -1.63 -3.39
C CYS A 23 17.53 -2.18 -4.10
N ARG A 24 17.39 -3.26 -4.88
CA ARG A 24 18.48 -3.84 -5.67
C ARG A 24 19.04 -2.88 -6.72
N GLN A 25 18.22 -1.96 -7.24
CA GLN A 25 18.64 -0.91 -8.18
C GLN A 25 19.18 0.34 -7.46
N GLY A 26 19.27 0.34 -6.13
CA GLY A 26 19.69 1.51 -5.36
C GLY A 26 18.69 2.67 -5.40
N MET A 27 17.42 2.39 -5.74
CA MET A 27 16.38 3.41 -5.78
C MET A 27 15.88 3.69 -4.36
N ASP A 28 15.96 4.95 -3.94
CA ASP A 28 15.33 5.44 -2.72
C ASP A 28 13.91 5.94 -3.03
N THR A 29 13.01 4.99 -3.31
CA THR A 29 11.62 5.30 -3.66
C THR A 29 10.74 5.17 -2.43
N ARG A 30 9.99 6.23 -2.11
CA ARG A 30 8.93 6.17 -1.09
C ARG A 30 7.78 5.32 -1.62
N MET A 31 7.48 4.23 -0.92
CA MET A 31 6.43 3.29 -1.31
C MET A 31 5.39 3.13 -0.21
N ILE A 32 4.16 2.77 -0.61
CA ILE A 32 3.06 2.39 0.28
C ILE A 32 2.43 1.11 -0.25
N ASN A 33 2.14 0.18 0.64
CA ASN A 33 1.38 -1.03 0.41
C ASN A 33 -0.05 -0.85 0.90
N PHE A 34 -0.99 -0.79 -0.04
CA PHE A 34 -2.42 -0.74 0.24
C PHE A 34 -2.99 -2.15 0.22
N ILE A 35 -3.36 -2.65 1.39
CA ILE A 35 -4.05 -3.94 1.54
C ILE A 35 -5.55 -3.68 1.37
N ALA A 36 -6.11 -4.12 0.25
CA ALA A 36 -7.50 -3.85 -0.12
C ALA A 36 -8.16 -5.07 -0.76
N GLY A 37 -9.50 -5.11 -0.79
CA GLY A 37 -10.22 -6.19 -1.47
C GLY A 37 -10.08 -7.59 -0.83
N ILE A 38 -9.53 -7.70 0.39
CA ILE A 38 -9.50 -8.97 1.14
C ILE A 38 -10.91 -9.56 1.19
N SER A 39 -11.02 -10.88 1.00
CA SER A 39 -12.28 -11.63 0.98
C SER A 39 -13.22 -11.27 -0.19
N GLY A 40 -12.66 -10.81 -1.31
CA GLY A 40 -13.43 -10.51 -2.52
C GLY A 40 -14.25 -9.22 -2.42
N ARG A 41 -13.88 -8.32 -1.50
CA ARG A 41 -14.53 -7.02 -1.36
C ARG A 41 -14.18 -6.11 -2.54
N ASP A 42 -15.13 -5.26 -2.89
CA ASP A 42 -14.91 -4.23 -3.90
C ASP A 42 -13.90 -3.19 -3.43
N ILE A 43 -13.06 -2.75 -4.37
CA ILE A 43 -12.19 -1.59 -4.21
C ILE A 43 -12.88 -0.44 -4.94
N THR A 44 -13.46 0.46 -4.17
CA THR A 44 -14.28 1.56 -4.72
C THR A 44 -13.43 2.70 -5.25
N MET A 45 -14.03 3.57 -6.07
CA MET A 45 -13.38 4.82 -6.48
C MET A 45 -12.96 5.69 -5.30
N GLU A 46 -13.73 5.67 -4.21
CA GLU A 46 -13.39 6.41 -3.00
C GLU A 46 -12.11 5.87 -2.35
N ASN A 47 -11.96 4.54 -2.29
CA ASN A 47 -10.74 3.92 -1.80
C ASN A 47 -9.52 4.33 -2.62
N ILE A 48 -9.66 4.41 -3.96
CA ILE A 48 -8.57 4.86 -4.82
C ILE A 48 -8.21 6.32 -4.53
N ARG A 49 -9.20 7.21 -4.31
CA ARG A 49 -8.93 8.62 -3.93
C ARG A 49 -8.15 8.71 -2.62
N GLU A 50 -8.60 7.99 -1.58
CA GLU A 50 -7.91 7.93 -0.28
C GLU A 50 -6.45 7.46 -0.43
N MET A 51 -6.21 6.44 -1.27
CA MET A 51 -4.85 5.97 -1.57
C MET A 51 -3.98 7.06 -2.20
N TYR A 52 -4.50 7.82 -3.15
CA TYR A 52 -3.77 8.93 -3.78
C TYR A 52 -3.47 10.06 -2.79
N GLU A 53 -4.41 10.41 -1.92
CA GLU A 53 -4.16 11.41 -0.87
C GLU A 53 -3.01 11.00 0.06
N LEU A 54 -2.94 9.73 0.45
CA LEU A 54 -1.84 9.20 1.26
C LEU A 54 -0.51 9.22 0.49
N LEU A 55 -0.52 8.91 -0.81
CA LEU A 55 0.66 9.03 -1.66
C LEU A 55 1.14 10.49 -1.75
N GLU A 56 0.25 11.45 -1.91
CA GLU A 56 0.60 12.87 -1.94
C GLU A 56 1.21 13.35 -0.62
N LYS A 57 0.63 12.94 0.52
CA LYS A 57 1.19 13.25 1.86
C LYS A 57 2.59 12.66 2.02
N LYS A 58 2.78 11.39 1.67
CA LYS A 58 4.10 10.74 1.72
C LYS A 58 5.10 11.38 0.76
N ALA A 59 4.66 11.84 -0.42
CA ALA A 59 5.48 12.59 -1.36
C ALA A 59 5.92 13.96 -0.79
N LYS A 60 5.07 14.62 -0.01
CA LYS A 60 5.39 15.86 0.72
C LYS A 60 6.31 15.65 1.93
N GLY A 61 6.64 14.41 2.27
CA GLY A 61 7.54 14.07 3.39
C GLY A 61 6.82 13.88 4.71
N GLU A 62 5.49 13.72 4.70
CA GLU A 62 4.76 13.30 5.88
C GLU A 62 5.05 11.82 6.19
N GLU A 63 5.20 11.50 7.47
CA GLU A 63 5.37 10.14 7.95
C GLU A 63 4.03 9.38 7.82
N ILE A 64 3.99 8.45 6.87
CA ILE A 64 2.84 7.58 6.60
C ILE A 64 3.31 6.13 6.72
N GLU A 65 2.61 5.34 7.53
CA GLU A 65 2.90 3.90 7.68
C GLU A 65 2.93 3.23 6.30
N GLU A 66 3.92 2.35 6.07
CA GLU A 66 4.06 1.69 4.78
C GLU A 66 2.89 0.79 4.46
N ILE A 67 2.27 0.17 5.46
CA ILE A 67 1.13 -0.74 5.27
C ILE A 67 -0.15 0.03 5.62
N GLN A 68 -1.05 0.13 4.66
CA GLN A 68 -2.32 0.84 4.78
C GLN A 68 -3.46 -0.12 4.46
N PHE A 69 -4.34 -0.37 5.43
CA PHE A 69 -5.54 -1.15 5.18
C PHE A 69 -6.66 -0.25 4.66
N THR A 70 -7.21 -0.57 3.49
CA THR A 70 -8.25 0.24 2.84
C THR A 70 -9.55 -0.54 2.69
N GLY A 71 -10.69 0.14 2.88
CA GLY A 71 -12.01 -0.48 2.73
C GLY A 71 -12.36 -1.51 3.82
N LEU A 72 -11.71 -1.43 4.98
CA LEU A 72 -12.08 -2.21 6.16
C LEU A 72 -13.28 -1.60 6.87
N ARG A 73 -14.17 -2.46 7.38
CA ARG A 73 -15.41 -2.06 8.07
C ARG A 73 -15.24 -1.89 9.59
N TRP A 74 -14.13 -2.39 10.11
CA TRP A 74 -13.70 -2.24 11.50
C TRP A 74 -12.69 -1.10 11.50
N LYS A 75 -13.11 0.05 12.03
CA LYS A 75 -12.25 1.12 12.50
C LYS A 75 -12.36 1.15 14.02
#